data_AF-A0A0D2WXE5-F1
#
_entry.id   AF-A0A0D2WXE5-F1
#
_cell.length_a   1.000
_cell.length_b   1.000
_cell.length_c   1.000
_cell.angle_alpha   90.00
_cell.angle_beta   90.00
_cell.angle_gamma   90.00
#
_symmetry.space_group_name_H-M   'P 1'
#
loop_
_entity.id
_entity.type
_entity.pdbx_description
1 polymer ?
#
loop_
_entity_poly.entity_id
_entity_poly.type
_entity_poly.pdbx_seq_one_letter_code
_entity_poly.pdbx_strand_id
1 'polypeptide(L)'
;MVPQPVVAVMMLFPVTKPHEDHRVAEDERIQAEGQTLSPNVYHLKQTIANACGTVGVLHAVANNKDRLELPEDCYLRRFVENGSAKTSEERGEQLEVSEEVTNVHEECANEGQTETPSLDDDTFLHFVCLIERDGFLYELDGRKSFPINHGPSSQQTLLEDAAKVVQKFMDRDTSQVQFNMIALTELPQDAE
;
A
#
# COMPACT_ATOMS: atom_id res chain seq x y z
N MET A 1 2.74 -21.89 -2.68
CA MET A 1 2.53 -21.33 -4.03
C MET A 1 1.48 -20.24 -3.90
N VAL A 2 1.66 -19.09 -4.55
CA VAL A 2 0.71 -17.95 -4.49
C VAL A 2 -0.38 -18.17 -5.55
N PRO A 3 -1.68 -18.16 -5.19
CA PRO A 3 -2.76 -18.24 -6.16
C PRO A 3 -2.67 -17.12 -7.20
N GLN A 4 -3.17 -17.39 -8.41
CA GLN A 4 -3.16 -16.43 -9.51
C GLN A 4 -4.59 -16.21 -10.00
N PRO A 5 -4.92 -15.01 -10.50
CA PRO A 5 -4.04 -13.82 -10.60
C PRO A 5 -3.84 -13.07 -9.27
N VAL A 6 -2.67 -12.44 -9.10
CA VAL A 6 -2.34 -11.52 -7.98
C VAL A 6 -2.73 -10.10 -8.35
N VAL A 7 -3.59 -9.44 -7.57
CA VAL A 7 -4.11 -8.09 -7.88
C VAL A 7 -3.37 -6.96 -7.15
N ALA A 8 -2.78 -7.25 -6.00
CA ALA A 8 -1.97 -6.32 -5.22
C ALA A 8 -1.00 -7.09 -4.33
N VAL A 9 0.10 -6.44 -3.95
CA VAL A 9 1.07 -6.98 -3.01
C VAL A 9 1.34 -5.96 -1.91
N MET A 10 1.07 -6.31 -0.66
CA MET A 10 1.48 -5.52 0.49
C MET A 10 2.83 -5.98 0.97
N MET A 11 3.73 -5.03 1.25
CA MET A 11 5.05 -5.29 1.83
C MET A 11 5.15 -4.56 3.17
N LEU A 12 5.52 -5.29 4.22
CA LEU A 12 6.01 -4.74 5.49
C LEU A 12 7.54 -4.70 5.43
N PHE A 13 8.14 -3.58 5.77
CA PHE A 13 9.60 -3.43 5.82
C PHE A 13 10.04 -2.54 6.99
N PRO A 14 11.32 -2.64 7.42
CA PRO A 14 11.85 -1.79 8.48
C PRO A 14 12.31 -0.43 7.94
N VAL A 15 11.84 0.63 8.56
CA VAL A 15 12.21 2.02 8.29
C VAL A 15 13.53 2.33 9.00
N THR A 16 14.63 1.95 8.36
CA THR A 16 15.99 2.24 8.84
C THR A 16 16.57 3.51 8.21
N LYS A 17 17.70 4.00 8.74
CA LYS A 17 18.37 5.18 8.19
C LYS A 17 18.68 5.04 6.68
N PRO A 18 19.25 3.91 6.18
CA PRO A 18 19.41 3.70 4.74
C PRO A 18 18.12 3.85 3.92
N HIS A 19 16.98 3.40 4.45
CA HIS A 19 15.68 3.53 3.79
C HIS A 19 15.20 4.99 3.76
N GLU A 20 15.33 5.72 4.86
CA GLU A 20 14.96 7.13 4.92
C GLU A 20 15.86 8.01 4.05
N ASP A 21 17.18 7.78 4.08
CA ASP A 21 18.13 8.49 3.22
C ASP A 21 17.79 8.24 1.73
N HIS A 22 17.41 7.01 1.36
CA HIS A 22 16.95 6.69 0.00
C HIS A 22 15.61 7.37 -0.33
N ARG A 23 14.65 7.38 0.59
CA ARG A 23 13.33 8.01 0.40
C ARG A 23 13.47 9.50 0.11
N VAL A 24 14.32 10.20 0.86
CA VAL A 24 14.58 11.64 0.64
C VAL A 24 15.24 11.86 -0.72
N ALA A 25 16.29 11.10 -1.05
CA ALA A 25 16.97 11.23 -2.33
C ALA A 25 16.05 10.89 -3.54
N GLU A 26 15.15 9.91 -3.39
CA GLU A 26 14.17 9.55 -4.41
C GLU A 26 13.14 10.66 -4.63
N ASP A 27 12.63 11.27 -3.56
CA ASP A 27 11.70 12.40 -3.62
C ASP A 27 12.34 13.61 -4.32
N GLU A 28 13.56 14.00 -3.90
CA GLU A 28 14.33 15.10 -4.51
C GLU A 28 14.57 14.87 -6.01
N ARG A 29 15.00 13.65 -6.38
CA ARG A 29 15.25 13.29 -7.78
C ARG A 29 13.98 13.38 -8.61
N ILE A 30 12.86 12.84 -8.12
CA ILE A 30 11.60 12.84 -8.86
C ILE A 30 11.02 14.26 -8.96
N GLN A 31 11.17 15.10 -7.95
CA GLN A 31 10.76 16.50 -8.05
C GLN A 31 11.57 17.27 -9.11
N ALA A 32 12.86 16.96 -9.26
CA ALA A 32 13.74 17.59 -10.25
C ALA A 32 13.54 17.06 -11.68
N GLU A 33 13.39 15.75 -11.84
CA GLU A 33 13.37 15.06 -13.14
C GLU A 33 11.95 14.76 -13.65
N GLY A 34 10.98 14.71 -12.74
CA GLY A 34 9.63 14.21 -12.99
C GLY A 34 9.56 12.68 -13.06
N GLN A 35 8.32 12.18 -13.17
CA GLN A 35 8.02 10.79 -13.49
C GLN A 35 6.70 10.73 -14.25
N THR A 36 6.44 9.61 -14.93
CA THR A 36 5.15 9.36 -15.57
C THR A 36 4.23 8.66 -14.58
N LEU A 37 3.07 9.25 -14.30
CA LEU A 37 2.02 8.65 -13.49
C LEU A 37 0.74 8.52 -14.32
N SER A 38 0.06 7.39 -14.23
CA SER A 38 -1.29 7.28 -14.74
C SER A 38 -2.24 8.16 -13.89
N PRO A 39 -3.19 8.88 -14.52
CA PRO A 39 -4.23 9.61 -13.79
C PRO A 39 -5.22 8.70 -13.06
N ASN A 40 -5.22 7.40 -13.35
CA ASN A 40 -6.10 6.42 -12.72
C ASN A 40 -5.52 5.83 -11.43
N VAL A 41 -4.31 6.22 -11.03
CA VAL A 41 -3.71 5.77 -9.76
C VAL A 41 -4.36 6.53 -8.60
N TYR A 42 -4.95 5.78 -7.69
CA TYR A 42 -5.47 6.29 -6.43
C TYR A 42 -4.37 6.23 -5.37
N HIS A 43 -3.95 7.41 -4.90
CA HIS A 43 -2.97 7.57 -3.85
C HIS A 43 -3.56 8.36 -2.68
N LEU A 44 -3.34 7.88 -1.47
CA LEU A 44 -3.81 8.42 -0.21
C LEU A 44 -2.61 8.71 0.69
N LYS A 45 -2.54 9.94 1.20
CA LYS A 45 -1.50 10.33 2.14
C LYS A 45 -1.83 9.82 3.53
N GLN A 46 -0.86 9.21 4.19
CA GLN A 46 -1.00 8.80 5.58
C GLN A 46 -0.71 9.99 6.48
N THR A 47 -1.70 10.35 7.29
CA THR A 47 -1.61 11.44 8.26
C THR A 47 -1.84 10.97 9.71
N ILE A 48 -2.30 9.73 9.86
CA ILE A 48 -2.52 9.06 11.16
C ILE A 48 -1.33 8.14 11.47
N ALA A 49 -0.81 8.21 12.69
CA ALA A 49 0.24 7.32 13.15
C ALA A 49 -0.25 5.86 13.18
N ASN A 50 0.62 4.91 12.84
CA ASN A 50 0.31 3.46 12.82
C ASN A 50 -0.83 3.01 11.89
N ALA A 51 -1.39 3.89 11.05
CA ALA A 51 -2.44 3.54 10.09
C ALA A 51 -1.94 2.92 8.77
N CYS A 52 -0.64 2.63 8.65
CA CYS A 52 -0.03 2.18 7.39
C CYS A 52 -0.65 0.91 6.82
N GLY A 53 -1.09 -0.04 7.67
CA GLY A 53 -1.79 -1.24 7.25
C GLY A 53 -3.12 -0.91 6.55
N THR A 54 -3.95 -0.06 7.17
CA THR A 54 -5.21 0.42 6.60
C THR A 54 -4.99 1.19 5.30
N VAL A 55 -4.01 2.08 5.26
CA VAL A 55 -3.63 2.83 4.05
C VAL A 55 -3.23 1.89 2.92
N GLY A 56 -2.44 0.85 3.22
CA GLY A 56 -2.06 -0.17 2.25
C GLY A 56 -3.25 -0.96 1.69
N VAL A 57 -4.21 -1.32 2.54
CA VAL A 57 -5.46 -1.99 2.11
C VAL A 57 -6.30 -1.07 1.23
N LEU A 58 -6.47 0.19 1.62
CA LEU A 58 -7.21 1.19 0.81
C LEU A 58 -6.54 1.40 -0.55
N HIS A 59 -5.21 1.45 -0.61
CA HIS A 59 -4.47 1.48 -1.86
C HIS A 59 -4.73 0.25 -2.73
N ALA A 60 -4.69 -0.95 -2.16
CA ALA A 60 -4.95 -2.19 -2.89
C ALA A 60 -6.37 -2.21 -3.47
N VAL A 61 -7.37 -1.85 -2.67
CA VAL A 61 -8.79 -1.87 -3.06
C VAL A 61 -9.11 -0.78 -4.09
N ALA A 62 -8.70 0.46 -3.84
CA ALA A 62 -9.06 1.59 -4.69
C ALA A 62 -8.51 1.47 -6.13
N ASN A 63 -7.32 0.88 -6.27
CA ASN A 63 -6.67 0.70 -7.56
C ASN A 63 -7.09 -0.59 -8.30
N ASN A 64 -7.92 -1.44 -7.68
CA ASN A 64 -8.39 -2.70 -8.27
C ASN A 64 -9.92 -2.82 -8.24
N LYS A 65 -10.65 -1.70 -8.15
CA LYS A 65 -12.12 -1.68 -8.06
C LYS A 65 -12.86 -2.36 -9.23
N ASP A 66 -12.23 -2.42 -10.40
CA ASP A 66 -12.74 -3.10 -11.59
C ASP A 66 -12.60 -4.63 -11.52
N ARG A 67 -11.90 -5.12 -10.50
CA ARG A 67 -11.58 -6.54 -10.29
C ARG A 67 -12.06 -7.07 -8.93
N LEU A 68 -12.57 -6.17 -8.09
CA LEU A 68 -13.09 -6.47 -6.76
C LEU A 68 -14.59 -6.20 -6.73
N GLU A 69 -15.37 -7.21 -6.40
CA GLU A 69 -16.80 -7.05 -6.17
C GLU A 69 -17.03 -6.64 -4.71
N LEU A 70 -17.18 -5.32 -4.48
CA LEU A 70 -17.54 -4.79 -3.17
C LEU A 70 -19.06 -4.63 -3.05
N PRO A 71 -19.68 -5.14 -1.96
CA PRO A 71 -21.10 -4.92 -1.68
C PRO A 71 -21.49 -3.44 -1.76
N GLU A 72 -22.72 -3.13 -2.17
CA GLU A 72 -23.18 -1.73 -2.33
C GLU A 72 -23.18 -0.97 -1.00
N ASP A 73 -23.47 -1.65 0.10
CA ASP A 73 -23.43 -1.12 1.46
C ASP A 73 -22.03 -1.19 2.10
N CYS A 74 -21.02 -1.66 1.36
CA CYS A 74 -19.65 -1.74 1.85
C CYS A 74 -19.08 -0.34 2.10
N TYR A 75 -18.60 -0.13 3.32
CA TYR A 75 -17.92 1.10 3.69
C TYR A 75 -16.69 1.40 2.83
N LEU A 76 -15.83 0.40 2.55
CA LEU A 76 -14.61 0.60 1.75
C LEU A 76 -14.96 1.13 0.35
N ARG A 77 -16.06 0.64 -0.24
CA ARG A 77 -16.58 1.13 -1.50
C ARG A 77 -16.95 2.62 -1.40
N ARG A 78 -17.75 2.98 -0.39
CA ARG A 78 -18.16 4.38 -0.15
C ARG A 78 -16.96 5.31 0.06
N PHE A 79 -15.97 4.89 0.84
CA PHE A 79 -14.76 5.67 1.10
C PHE A 79 -13.98 5.95 -0.20
N VAL A 80 -13.76 4.91 -1.01
CA VAL A 80 -13.04 5.01 -2.29
C VAL A 80 -13.82 5.88 -3.28
N GLU A 81 -15.14 5.70 -3.40
CA GLU A 81 -15.99 6.50 -4.29
C GLU A 81 -15.97 7.98 -3.90
N ASN A 82 -16.13 8.31 -2.60
CA ASN A 82 -16.07 9.67 -2.08
C ASN A 82 -14.69 10.33 -2.24
N GLY A 83 -13.62 9.53 -2.26
CA GLY A 83 -12.25 10.00 -2.45
C GLY A 83 -11.81 10.07 -3.91
N SER A 84 -12.61 9.60 -4.86
CA SER A 84 -12.18 9.42 -6.26
C SER A 84 -11.71 10.73 -6.92
N ALA A 85 -12.41 11.84 -6.68
CA ALA A 85 -12.09 13.15 -7.22
C ALA A 85 -11.16 14.01 -6.33
N LYS A 86 -10.75 13.49 -5.17
CA LYS A 86 -9.92 14.19 -4.19
C LYS A 86 -8.42 14.04 -4.48
N THR A 87 -7.63 14.98 -4.02
CA THR A 87 -6.16 14.90 -3.94
C THR A 87 -5.72 13.87 -2.89
N SER A 88 -4.44 13.51 -2.89
CA SER A 88 -3.89 12.56 -1.91
C SER A 88 -3.99 13.09 -0.47
N GLU A 89 -3.79 14.38 -0.29
CA GLU A 89 -3.95 15.09 0.97
C GLU A 89 -5.40 15.06 1.46
N GLU A 90 -6.36 15.46 0.61
CA GLU A 90 -7.79 15.46 0.97
C GLU A 90 -8.34 14.05 1.26
N ARG A 91 -7.74 13.00 0.68
CA ARG A 91 -8.03 11.60 1.01
C ARG A 91 -7.48 11.22 2.39
N GLY A 92 -6.32 11.74 2.77
CA GLY A 92 -5.78 11.61 4.12
C GLY A 92 -6.65 12.30 5.16
N GLU A 93 -7.07 13.55 4.89
CA GLU A 93 -8.01 14.28 5.74
C GLU A 93 -9.36 13.55 5.87
N GLN A 94 -9.85 12.94 4.79
CA GLN A 94 -11.05 12.09 4.83
C GLN A 94 -10.87 10.88 5.75
N LEU A 95 -9.67 10.28 5.78
CA LEU A 95 -9.35 9.15 6.65
C LEU A 95 -9.34 9.57 8.13
N GLU A 96 -8.76 10.73 8.45
CA GLU A 96 -8.69 11.26 9.83
C GLU A 96 -10.05 11.44 10.48
N VAL A 97 -11.03 11.94 9.73
CA VAL A 97 -12.38 12.22 10.26
C VAL A 97 -13.32 11.02 10.14
N SER A 98 -12.81 9.87 9.68
CA SER A 98 -13.63 8.68 9.46
C SER A 98 -13.64 7.75 10.67
N GLU A 99 -14.57 7.99 11.59
CA GLU A 99 -14.80 7.14 12.78
C GLU A 99 -14.96 5.65 12.42
N GLU A 100 -15.64 5.33 11.32
CA GLU A 100 -15.88 3.94 10.90
C GLU A 100 -14.58 3.19 10.54
N VAL A 101 -13.57 3.87 9.97
CA VAL A 101 -12.27 3.25 9.65
C VAL A 101 -11.44 3.11 10.91
N THR A 102 -11.44 4.14 11.75
CA THR A 102 -10.72 4.10 13.02
C THR A 102 -11.20 2.94 13.88
N ASN A 103 -12.52 2.76 14.01
CA ASN A 103 -13.10 1.67 14.80
C ASN A 103 -12.72 0.29 14.24
N VAL A 104 -12.86 0.07 12.92
CA VAL A 104 -12.48 -1.20 12.29
C VAL A 104 -10.97 -1.45 12.41
N HIS A 105 -10.15 -0.41 12.27
CA HIS A 105 -8.70 -0.53 12.45
C HIS A 105 -8.34 -0.93 13.89
N GLU A 106 -8.96 -0.32 14.89
CA GLU A 106 -8.74 -0.65 16.31
C GLU A 106 -9.22 -2.07 16.65
N GLU A 107 -10.37 -2.50 16.11
CA GLU A 107 -10.85 -3.88 16.27
C GLU A 107 -9.84 -4.88 15.69
N CYS A 108 -9.44 -4.70 14.43
CA CYS A 108 -8.47 -5.58 13.76
C CYS A 108 -7.07 -5.53 14.40
N ALA A 109 -6.66 -4.41 14.98
CA ALA A 109 -5.37 -4.29 15.65
C ALA A 109 -5.26 -5.22 16.88
N ASN A 110 -6.40 -5.56 17.50
CA ASN A 110 -6.47 -6.50 18.62
C ASN A 110 -6.66 -7.97 18.19
N GLU A 111 -6.67 -8.23 16.89
CA GLU A 111 -6.66 -9.58 16.33
C GLU A 111 -5.22 -10.06 16.07
N GLY A 112 -5.08 -11.32 15.65
CA GLY A 112 -3.79 -11.93 15.31
C GLY A 112 -3.21 -12.81 16.42
N GLN A 113 -1.95 -13.21 16.23
CA GLN A 113 -1.27 -14.19 17.10
C GLN A 113 -0.37 -13.54 18.15
N THR A 114 -0.27 -12.21 18.15
CA THR A 114 0.58 -11.42 19.05
C THR A 114 -0.27 -10.39 19.77
N GLU A 115 0.12 -10.01 20.98
CA GLU A 115 -0.53 -8.89 21.67
C GLU A 115 -0.23 -7.57 20.93
N THR A 116 -1.24 -6.69 20.90
CA THR A 116 -1.09 -5.33 20.39
C THR A 116 -0.06 -4.58 21.24
N PRO A 117 0.98 -3.98 20.64
CA PRO A 117 1.92 -3.13 21.38
C PRO A 117 1.21 -1.90 21.94
N SER A 118 1.85 -1.21 22.90
CA SER A 118 1.34 0.06 23.40
C SER A 118 1.34 1.09 22.27
N LEU A 119 0.41 2.06 22.32
CA LEU A 119 0.40 3.19 21.39
C LEU A 119 1.68 4.04 21.48
N ASP A 120 2.36 3.99 22.63
CA ASP A 120 3.61 4.70 22.90
C ASP A 120 4.87 3.92 22.43
N ASP A 121 4.72 2.68 21.95
CA ASP A 121 5.85 1.91 21.46
C ASP A 121 6.27 2.40 20.08
N ASP A 122 7.55 2.76 19.92
CA ASP A 122 8.11 3.13 18.63
C ASP A 122 8.07 1.93 17.67
N THR A 123 7.15 1.97 16.71
CA THR A 123 7.14 1.02 15.60
C THR A 123 8.06 1.53 14.49
N PHE A 124 9.01 0.71 14.08
CA PHE A 124 9.88 1.01 12.94
C PHE A 124 9.52 0.20 11.70
N LEU A 125 8.41 -0.53 11.71
CA LEU A 125 7.94 -1.31 10.57
C LEU A 125 6.84 -0.53 9.85
N HIS A 126 6.84 -0.59 8.51
CA HIS A 126 5.91 0.17 7.69
C HIS A 126 5.36 -0.65 6.54
N PHE A 127 4.05 -0.55 6.31
CA PHE A 127 3.38 -1.17 5.17
C PHE A 127 3.36 -0.24 3.96
N VAL A 128 3.62 -0.80 2.78
CA VAL A 128 3.38 -0.18 1.48
C VAL A 128 2.65 -1.14 0.56
N CYS A 129 1.98 -0.61 -0.46
CA CYS A 129 1.22 -1.41 -1.43
C CYS A 129 1.84 -1.30 -2.82
N LEU A 130 2.03 -2.43 -3.49
CA LEU A 130 2.51 -2.56 -4.86
C LEU A 130 1.36 -3.04 -5.75
N ILE A 131 1.04 -2.26 -6.79
CA ILE A 131 -0.07 -2.55 -7.71
C ILE A 131 0.37 -2.35 -9.16
N GLU A 132 -0.26 -3.10 -10.06
CA GLU A 132 -0.20 -2.81 -11.49
C GLU A 132 -1.37 -1.89 -11.87
N ARG A 133 -1.09 -0.82 -12.62
CA ARG A 133 -2.13 0.02 -13.20
C ARG A 133 -1.67 0.57 -14.53
N ASP A 134 -2.53 0.43 -15.55
CA ASP A 134 -2.31 0.95 -16.90
C ASP A 134 -0.93 0.58 -17.50
N GLY A 135 -0.45 -0.64 -17.22
CA GLY A 135 0.80 -1.20 -17.75
C GLY A 135 2.05 -0.87 -16.95
N PHE A 136 1.92 -0.31 -15.74
CA PHE A 136 3.04 0.07 -14.88
C PHE A 136 2.89 -0.46 -13.46
N LEU A 137 4.02 -0.78 -12.82
CA LEU A 137 4.09 -1.10 -11.40
C LEU A 137 4.22 0.18 -10.58
N TYR A 138 3.33 0.37 -9.61
CA TYR A 138 3.37 1.48 -8.68
C TYR A 138 3.58 0.99 -7.25
N GLU A 139 4.47 1.69 -6.52
CA GLU A 139 4.56 1.64 -5.07
C GLU A 139 3.76 2.81 -4.48
N LEU A 140 2.84 2.46 -3.58
CA LEU A 140 1.93 3.37 -2.91
C LEU A 140 2.26 3.36 -1.41
N ASP A 141 3.02 4.38 -1.02
CA ASP A 141 3.42 4.64 0.37
C ASP A 141 2.80 5.97 0.81
N GLY A 142 1.89 5.92 1.78
CA GLY A 142 1.22 7.13 2.28
C GLY A 142 2.16 8.15 2.94
N ARG A 143 3.41 7.78 3.27
CA ARG A 143 4.44 8.71 3.78
C ARG A 143 5.14 9.49 2.66
N LYS A 144 5.00 9.06 1.40
CA LYS A 144 5.61 9.73 0.23
C LYS A 144 4.68 10.80 -0.33
N SER A 145 5.27 11.77 -1.02
CA SER A 145 4.56 12.89 -1.65
C SER A 145 3.69 12.43 -2.84
N PHE A 146 4.05 11.32 -3.47
CA PHE A 146 3.42 10.78 -4.68
C PHE A 146 3.69 9.27 -4.81
N PRO A 147 2.89 8.54 -5.61
CA PRO A 147 3.22 7.19 -6.05
C PRO A 147 4.61 7.10 -6.70
N ILE A 148 5.27 5.96 -6.58
CA ILE A 148 6.54 5.71 -7.27
C ILE A 148 6.29 4.73 -8.41
N ASN A 149 6.53 5.17 -9.65
CA ASN A 149 6.49 4.29 -10.82
C ASN A 149 7.80 3.50 -10.92
N HIS A 150 7.70 2.17 -10.83
CA HIS A 150 8.83 1.23 -10.93
C HIS A 150 9.08 0.70 -12.35
N GLY A 151 8.32 1.18 -13.33
CA GLY A 151 8.44 0.82 -14.74
C GLY A 151 7.34 -0.13 -15.23
N PRO A 152 7.49 -0.67 -16.45
CA PRO A 152 6.47 -1.51 -17.08
C PRO A 152 6.17 -2.77 -16.25
N SER A 153 4.88 -3.12 -16.17
CA SER A 153 4.42 -4.36 -15.56
C SER A 153 3.09 -4.79 -16.19
N SER A 154 2.59 -5.94 -15.76
CA SER A 154 1.32 -6.48 -16.20
C SER A 154 0.68 -7.29 -15.09
N GLN A 155 -0.62 -7.52 -15.22
CA GLN A 155 -1.36 -8.38 -14.33
C GLN A 155 -0.75 -9.79 -14.15
N GLN A 156 -0.09 -10.32 -15.17
CA GLN A 156 0.53 -11.65 -15.13
C GLN A 156 1.93 -11.64 -14.50
N THR A 157 2.58 -10.47 -14.44
CA THR A 157 3.96 -10.33 -13.92
C THR A 157 4.04 -9.51 -12.64
N LEU A 158 2.90 -9.03 -12.10
CA LEU A 158 2.85 -8.15 -10.93
C LEU A 158 3.61 -8.75 -9.75
N LEU A 159 3.43 -10.04 -9.46
CA LEU A 159 4.10 -10.67 -8.33
C LEU A 159 5.62 -10.70 -8.50
N GLU A 160 6.10 -11.09 -9.68
CA GLU A 160 7.53 -11.15 -9.98
C GLU A 160 8.17 -9.75 -10.00
N ASP A 161 7.47 -8.77 -10.56
CA ASP A 161 7.96 -7.39 -10.64
C ASP A 161 7.95 -6.72 -9.24
N ALA A 162 6.91 -6.96 -8.45
CA ALA A 162 6.85 -6.54 -7.05
C ALA A 162 7.98 -7.17 -6.23
N ALA A 163 8.26 -8.46 -6.40
CA ALA A 163 9.37 -9.13 -5.72
C ALA A 163 10.74 -8.50 -6.05
N LYS A 164 10.95 -8.06 -7.30
CA LYS A 164 12.17 -7.31 -7.67
C LYS A 164 12.27 -5.97 -6.95
N VAL A 165 11.14 -5.28 -6.75
CA VAL A 165 11.11 -4.04 -5.95
C VAL A 165 11.45 -4.35 -4.50
N VAL A 166 10.82 -5.37 -3.90
CA VAL A 166 11.11 -5.79 -2.52
C VAL A 166 12.59 -6.19 -2.34
N GLN A 167 13.19 -6.86 -3.32
CA GLN A 167 14.63 -7.17 -3.28
C GLN A 167 15.48 -5.90 -3.20
N LYS A 168 15.13 -4.83 -3.93
CA LYS A 168 15.82 -3.54 -3.81
C LYS A 168 15.67 -2.94 -2.41
N PHE A 169 14.53 -3.11 -1.74
CA PHE A 169 14.37 -2.69 -0.34
C PHE A 169 15.30 -3.49 0.58
N MET A 170 15.34 -4.83 0.44
CA MET A 170 16.24 -5.69 1.21
C MET A 170 17.72 -5.34 0.99
N ASP A 171 18.11 -5.04 -0.25
CA ASP A 171 19.49 -4.71 -0.61
C ASP A 171 19.96 -3.37 -0.05
N ARG A 172 19.03 -2.43 0.26
CA ARG A 172 19.37 -1.13 0.89
C ARG A 172 19.89 -1.31 2.32
N ASP A 173 19.41 -2.32 3.03
CA ASP A 173 19.87 -2.64 4.39
C ASP A 173 19.90 -4.16 4.62
N THR A 174 20.99 -4.77 4.16
CA THR A 174 21.23 -6.22 4.26
C THR A 174 21.34 -6.74 5.70
N SER A 175 21.38 -5.86 6.71
CA SER A 175 21.36 -6.26 8.12
C SER A 175 19.97 -6.59 8.64
N GLN A 176 18.93 -6.19 7.91
CA GLN A 176 17.54 -6.34 8.30
C GLN A 176 16.91 -7.61 7.74
N VAL A 177 16.13 -8.29 8.58
CA VAL A 177 15.38 -9.51 8.21
C VAL A 177 13.87 -9.36 8.39
N GLN A 178 13.41 -8.25 8.94
CA GLN A 178 12.01 -8.00 9.30
C GLN A 178 11.19 -7.52 8.11
N PHE A 179 11.04 -8.39 7.12
CA PHE A 179 10.21 -8.17 5.95
C PHE A 179 9.04 -9.16 5.94
N ASN A 180 7.88 -8.72 5.47
CA ASN A 180 6.75 -9.60 5.19
C ASN A 180 6.09 -9.18 3.87
N MET A 181 5.58 -10.14 3.11
CA MET A 181 4.80 -9.87 1.91
C MET A 181 3.48 -10.65 1.96
N ILE A 182 2.40 -9.96 1.60
CA ILE A 182 1.06 -10.52 1.48
C ILE A 182 0.56 -10.21 0.08
N ALA A 183 0.10 -11.22 -0.64
CA ALA A 183 -0.52 -11.05 -1.96
C ALA A 183 -2.04 -11.12 -1.84
N LEU A 184 -2.73 -10.12 -2.40
CA LEU A 184 -4.16 -10.20 -2.65
C LEU A 184 -4.37 -10.93 -3.97
N THR A 185 -5.09 -12.05 -3.94
CA THR A 185 -5.27 -12.92 -5.10
C THR A 185 -6.75 -13.18 -5.34
N GLU A 186 -7.14 -13.37 -6.60
CA GLU A 186 -8.45 -13.95 -6.90
C GLU A 186 -8.51 -15.39 -6.36
N LEU A 187 -9.66 -15.78 -5.82
CA LEU A 187 -9.87 -17.16 -5.39
C LEU A 187 -9.86 -18.07 -6.62
N PRO A 188 -9.17 -19.23 -6.57
CA PRO A 188 -9.30 -20.23 -7.60
C PRO A 188 -10.78 -20.61 -7.76
N GLN A 189 -11.26 -20.78 -8.99
CA GLN A 189 -12.65 -21.18 -9.27
C GLN A 189 -13.04 -22.53 -8.64
N ASP A 190 -12.05 -23.31 -8.19
CA ASP A 190 -12.20 -24.63 -7.57
C ASP A 190 -11.95 -24.65 -6.05
N ALA A 191 -11.86 -23.50 -5.39
CA ALA A 191 -11.64 -23.40 -3.94
C ALA A 191 -12.98 -23.35 -3.16
N GLU A 192 -13.62 -24.51 -3.01
CA GLU A 192 -14.64 -24.78 -1.97
C GLU A 192 -14.08 -25.69 -0.88
#